data_AF-A0A927CWY2-F1
#
_entry.id   AF-A0A927CWY2-F1
#
_cell.length_a   1.000
_cell.length_b   1.000
_cell.length_c   1.000
_cell.angle_alpha   90.00
_cell.angle_beta   90.00
_cell.angle_gamma   90.00
#
_symmetry.space_group_name_H-M   'P 1'
#
loop_
_entity.id
_entity.type
_entity.pdbx_description
1 polymer ?
#
loop_
_entity_poly.entity_id
_entity_poly.type
_entity_poly.pdbx_seq_one_letter_code
_entity_poly.pdbx_strand_id
1 'polypeptide(L)'
;MSYTLMVWNYIFLAFSFICVFAATRKSSKITRNWVLVIYIATVSLYTYLVIGEIITPSLDANIGLGGAILLMRLVSSVGIIFAVIYLLSTIRKSR
;
A
#
# COMPACT_ATOMS: atom_id res chain seq x y z
N MET A 1 -7.77 7.34 -17.26
CA MET A 1 -6.86 7.60 -16.11
C MET A 1 -5.53 8.12 -16.62
N SER A 2 -4.91 9.13 -15.99
CA SER A 2 -3.56 9.59 -16.39
C SER A 2 -2.50 8.57 -15.94
N TYR A 3 -1.60 8.18 -16.85
CA TYR A 3 -0.46 7.31 -16.54
C TYR A 3 0.40 7.87 -15.41
N THR A 4 0.53 9.20 -15.34
CA THR A 4 1.24 9.90 -14.26
C THR A 4 0.62 9.56 -12.89
N LEU A 5 -0.71 9.52 -12.79
CA LEU A 5 -1.40 9.19 -11.54
C LEU A 5 -1.16 7.73 -11.13
N MET A 6 -1.13 6.81 -12.09
CA MET A 6 -0.83 5.40 -11.80
C MET A 6 0.58 5.24 -11.23
N VAL A 7 1.57 5.88 -11.86
CA VAL A 7 2.96 5.84 -11.39
C VAL A 7 3.07 6.41 -9.97
N TRP A 8 2.40 7.53 -9.70
CA TRP A 8 2.37 8.11 -8.35
C TRP A 8 1.78 7.17 -7.29
N ASN A 9 0.69 6.46 -7.61
CA ASN A 9 0.10 5.50 -6.69
C ASN A 9 1.09 4.35 -6.37
N TYR A 10 1.78 3.80 -7.37
CA TYR A 10 2.81 2.78 -7.15
C TYR A 10 3.97 3.28 -6.29
N ILE A 11 4.49 4.47 -6.57
CA ILE A 11 5.55 5.10 -5.78
C ILE A 11 5.10 5.29 -4.33
N PHE A 12 3.87 5.77 -4.12
CA PHE A 12 3.33 6.00 -2.79
C PHE A 12 3.17 4.71 -1.98
N LEU A 13 2.70 3.63 -2.61
CA LEU A 13 2.59 2.32 -1.96
C LEU A 13 3.98 1.73 -1.65
N ALA A 14 4.93 1.84 -2.57
CA ALA A 14 6.30 1.37 -2.36
C ALA A 14 6.99 2.12 -1.21
N PHE A 15 6.83 3.45 -1.16
CA PHE A 15 7.33 4.28 -0.07
C PHE A 15 6.72 3.86 1.28
N SER A 16 5.39 3.70 1.32
CA SER A 16 4.69 3.22 2.52
C SER A 16 5.19 1.85 2.99
N PHE A 17 5.38 0.92 2.05
CA PHE A 17 5.93 -0.41 2.36
C PHE A 17 7.32 -0.31 3.02
N ILE A 18 8.21 0.51 2.46
CA ILE A 18 9.55 0.71 3.01
C ILE A 18 9.47 1.26 4.43
N CYS A 19 8.60 2.24 4.69
CA CYS A 19 8.38 2.79 6.04
C CYS A 19 7.91 1.72 7.04
N VAL A 20 6.87 0.95 6.69
CA VAL A 20 6.32 -0.09 7.56
C VAL A 20 7.32 -1.22 7.78
N PHE A 21 8.02 -1.65 6.73
CA PHE A 21 9.00 -2.73 6.81
C PHE A 21 10.22 -2.32 7.65
N ALA A 22 10.69 -1.08 7.50
CA ALA A 22 11.75 -0.53 8.36
C ALA A 22 11.31 -0.44 9.82
N ALA A 23 10.10 0.06 10.09
CA ALA A 23 9.55 0.15 11.44
C ALA A 23 9.41 -1.24 12.09
N THR A 24 8.91 -2.23 11.34
CA THR A 24 8.67 -3.59 11.84
C THR A 24 9.89 -4.52 11.78
N ARG A 25 11.09 -4.02 11.42
CA ARG A 25 12.31 -4.84 11.27
C ARG A 25 12.66 -5.67 12.50
N LYS A 26 12.42 -5.13 13.71
CA LYS A 26 12.67 -5.81 15.00
C LYS A 26 11.46 -6.56 15.55
N SER A 27 10.32 -6.55 14.84
CA SER A 27 9.11 -7.25 15.25
C SER A 27 9.17 -8.75 14.89
N SER A 28 8.13 -9.50 15.26
CA SER A 28 8.06 -10.94 14.98
C SER A 28 8.08 -11.24 13.48
N LYS A 29 8.62 -12.41 13.11
CA LYS A 29 8.62 -12.90 11.71
C LYS A 29 7.20 -12.96 11.14
N ILE A 30 6.22 -13.36 11.96
CA ILE A 30 4.81 -13.46 11.59
C ILE A 30 4.27 -12.08 11.19
N THR A 31 4.51 -11.04 12.00
CA THR A 31 4.08 -9.66 11.71
C THR A 31 4.65 -9.16 10.38
N ARG A 32 5.94 -9.43 10.11
CA ARG A 32 6.57 -9.02 8.86
C ARG A 32 6.00 -9.74 7.63
N ASN A 33 5.68 -11.02 7.76
CA ASN A 33 5.04 -11.79 6.69
C ASN A 33 3.62 -11.27 6.40
N TRP A 34 2.84 -10.93 7.44
CA TRP A 34 1.52 -10.31 7.25
C TRP A 34 1.60 -8.97 6.53
N VAL A 35 2.56 -8.11 6.90
CA VAL A 35 2.80 -6.84 6.18
C VAL A 35 3.09 -7.13 4.70
N LEU A 36 4.02 -8.04 4.40
CA LEU A 36 4.33 -8.42 3.01
C LEU A 36 3.08 -8.89 2.24
N VAL A 37 2.29 -9.78 2.83
CA VAL A 37 1.06 -10.30 2.21
C VAL A 37 0.05 -9.19 1.91
N ILE A 38 -0.17 -8.26 2.85
CA ILE A 38 -1.10 -7.14 2.66
C ILE A 38 -0.67 -6.25 1.49
N TYR A 39 0.62 -5.89 1.43
CA TYR A 39 1.12 -5.04 0.35
C TYR A 39 1.10 -5.74 -1.01
N ILE A 40 1.46 -7.04 -1.04
CA ILE A 40 1.37 -7.85 -2.26
C ILE A 40 -0.08 -7.96 -2.74
N ALA A 41 -1.03 -8.29 -1.85
CA ALA A 41 -2.45 -8.37 -2.21
C ALA A 41 -2.97 -7.03 -2.74
N THR A 42 -2.58 -5.92 -2.10
CA THR A 42 -2.98 -4.57 -2.50
C THR A 42 -2.44 -4.20 -3.88
N VAL A 43 -1.16 -4.43 -4.15
CA VAL A 43 -0.56 -4.13 -5.45
C VAL A 43 -1.12 -5.06 -6.54
N SER A 44 -1.30 -6.35 -6.26
CA SER A 44 -1.85 -7.31 -7.22
C SER A 44 -3.28 -6.95 -7.62
N LEU A 45 -4.14 -6.60 -6.66
CA LEU A 45 -5.51 -6.18 -6.95
C LEU A 45 -5.54 -4.91 -7.80
N TYR A 46 -4.74 -3.90 -7.43
CA TYR A 46 -4.66 -2.66 -8.18
C TYR A 46 -4.15 -2.88 -9.62
N THR A 47 -3.05 -3.63 -9.77
CA THR A 47 -2.49 -3.96 -11.09
C THR A 47 -3.49 -4.73 -11.95
N TYR A 48 -4.20 -5.71 -11.37
CA TYR A 48 -5.22 -6.48 -12.09
C TYR A 48 -6.33 -5.58 -12.66
N LEU A 49 -6.85 -4.65 -11.85
CA LEU A 49 -7.90 -3.74 -12.28
C LEU A 49 -7.40 -2.68 -13.26
N VAL A 50 -6.15 -2.22 -13.13
CA VAL A 50 -5.52 -1.34 -14.12
C VAL A 50 -5.41 -2.05 -15.48
N ILE A 51 -4.96 -3.30 -15.50
CA ILE A 51 -4.87 -4.09 -16.73
C ILE A 51 -6.27 -4.29 -17.33
N GLY A 52 -7.26 -4.65 -16.50
CA GLY A 52 -8.65 -4.82 -16.94
C GLY A 52 -9.23 -3.55 -17.58
N GLU A 53 -8.97 -2.38 -17.00
CA GLU A 53 -9.39 -1.09 -17.56
C GLU A 53 -8.70 -0.78 -18.90
N ILE A 54 -7.41 -1.12 -19.04
CA ILE A 54 -6.65 -0.90 -20.28
C ILE A 54 -7.18 -1.79 -21.42
N ILE A 55 -7.55 -3.04 -21.13
CA ILE A 55 -7.99 -4.01 -22.14
C ILE A 55 -9.46 -3.80 -22.52
N THR A 56 -10.33 -3.59 -21.53
CA THR A 56 -11.78 -3.46 -21.73
C THR A 56 -12.32 -2.27 -20.94
N PRO A 57 -12.26 -1.04 -21.50
CA PRO A 57 -12.82 0.13 -20.84
C PRO A 57 -14.34 -0.03 -20.76
N SER A 58 -14.85 -0.20 -19.55
CA SER A 58 -16.28 -0.35 -19.27
C SER A 58 -16.65 0.45 -18.02
N LEU A 59 -17.92 0.84 -17.91
CA LEU A 59 -18.37 1.66 -16.78
C LEU A 59 -18.15 0.95 -15.43
N ASP A 60 -18.33 -0.37 -15.39
CA ASP A 60 -18.15 -1.21 -14.19
C ASP A 60 -16.67 -1.39 -13.83
N ALA A 61 -15.78 -1.53 -14.83
CA ALA A 61 -14.34 -1.56 -14.60
C ALA A 61 -13.83 -0.27 -13.95
N ASN A 62 -14.45 0.88 -14.29
CA ASN A 62 -14.12 2.18 -13.74
C ASN A 62 -14.48 2.30 -12.23
N ILE A 63 -15.59 1.68 -11.79
CA ILE A 63 -15.98 1.64 -10.37
C ILE A 63 -14.98 0.78 -9.57
N GLY A 64 -14.67 -0.42 -10.08
CA GLY A 64 -13.70 -1.33 -9.46
C GLY A 64 -12.30 -0.69 -9.33
N LEU A 65 -11.84 -0.05 -10.41
CA LEU A 65 -10.57 0.68 -10.43
C LEU A 65 -10.56 1.84 -9.45
N GLY A 66 -11.63 2.64 -9.38
CA GLY A 66 -11.79 3.70 -8.40
C GLY A 66 -11.68 3.19 -6.96
N GLY A 67 -12.33 2.07 -6.65
CA GLY A 67 -12.23 1.39 -5.36
C GLY A 67 -10.81 0.92 -5.04
N ALA A 68 -10.10 0.37 -6.01
CA ALA A 68 -8.72 -0.07 -5.83
C ALA A 68 -7.74 1.09 -5.62
N ILE A 69 -7.92 2.22 -6.31
CA ILE A 69 -7.14 3.45 -6.06
C ILE A 69 -7.35 3.91 -4.61
N LEU A 70 -8.60 3.96 -4.15
CA LEU A 70 -8.92 4.38 -2.78
C LEU A 70 -8.31 3.42 -1.76
N LEU A 71 -8.43 2.11 -1.97
CA LEU A 71 -7.84 1.10 -1.09
C LEU A 71 -6.31 1.24 -1.03
N MET A 72 -5.65 1.39 -2.18
CA MET A 72 -4.20 1.55 -2.26
C MET A 72 -3.74 2.80 -1.50
N ARG A 73 -4.44 3.93 -1.65
CA ARG A 73 -4.16 5.16 -0.91
C ARG A 73 -4.39 4.99 0.59
N LEU A 74 -5.46 4.30 0.98
CA LEU A 74 -5.78 4.05 2.37
C LEU A 74 -4.71 3.17 3.03
N VAL A 75 -4.37 2.03 2.42
CA VAL A 75 -3.30 1.15 2.90
C VAL A 75 -1.97 1.90 2.99
N SER A 76 -1.66 2.72 1.98
CA SER A 76 -0.42 3.51 1.97
C SER A 76 -0.38 4.51 3.13
N SER A 77 -1.44 5.29 3.32
CA SER A 77 -1.53 6.30 4.40
C SER A 77 -1.55 5.67 5.79
N VAL A 78 -2.36 4.63 5.99
CA VAL A 78 -2.44 3.90 7.28
C VAL A 78 -1.10 3.24 7.59
N GLY A 79 -0.44 2.66 6.59
CA GLY A 79 0.90 2.09 6.75
C GLY A 79 1.93 3.13 7.22
N ILE A 80 1.97 4.31 6.60
CA ILE A 80 2.88 5.39 7.01
C ILE A 80 2.58 5.84 8.44
N ILE A 81 1.30 6.06 8.79
CA ILE A 81 0.91 6.44 10.15
C ILE A 81 1.34 5.37 11.16
N PHE A 82 1.11 4.10 10.86
CA PHE A 82 1.53 2.98 11.69
C PHE A 82 3.06 2.96 11.88
N ALA A 83 3.81 3.15 10.80
CA ALA A 83 5.28 3.20 10.85
C ALA A 83 5.77 4.33 11.76
N VAL A 84 5.17 5.53 11.66
CA VAL A 84 5.50 6.69 12.50
C VAL A 84 5.19 6.40 13.97
N ILE A 85 3.99 5.92 14.29
CA ILE A 85 3.60 5.58 15.67
C ILE A 85 4.53 4.54 16.27
N TYR A 86 4.84 3.49 15.50
CA TYR A 86 5.73 2.41 15.95
C TYR A 86 7.14 2.93 16.24
N LEU A 87 7.67 3.78 15.37
CA LEU A 87 9.00 4.38 15.52
C LEU A 87 9.07 5.30 16.76
N LEU A 88 8.06 6.16 16.96
CA LEU A 88 7.95 7.01 18.16
C LEU A 88 7.85 6.18 19.45
N SER A 89 7.06 5.11 19.46
CA SER A 89 6.91 4.24 20.64
C SER A 89 8.21 3.50 20.99
N THR A 90 9.00 3.12 19.99
CA THR A 90 10.29 2.46 20.17
C THR A 90 11.32 3.41 20.76
N ILE A 91 11.37 4.66 20.31
CA ILE A 91 12.26 5.70 20.87
C ILE A 91 11.93 5.95 22.35
N ARG A 92 10.64 6.05 22.69
CA ARG A 92 10.21 6.31 24.07
C ARG A 92 10.56 5.18 25.04
N LYS A 93 10.57 3.92 24.60
CA LYS A 93 10.98 2.77 25.43
C LYS A 93 12.50 2.67 25.67
N SER A 94 13.30 3.39 24.89
CA SER A 94 14.76 3.35 24.98
C SER A 94 15.36 4.48 25.83
N ARG A 95 14.54 5.41 26.32
CA ARG A 95 14.90 6.44 27.32
C ARG A 95 14.33 6.04 28.66
#